data_AF-A0A7G9YLC6-F1
#
_entry.id   AF-A0A7G9YLC6-F1
#
_cell.length_a   1.000
_cell.length_b   1.000
_cell.length_c   1.000
_cell.angle_alpha   90.00
_cell.angle_beta   90.00
_cell.angle_gamma   90.00
#
_symmetry.space_group_name_H-M   'P 1'
#
loop_
_entity.id
_entity.type
_entity.pdbx_description
1 polymer ?
#
loop_
_entity_poly.entity_id
_entity_poly.type
_entity_poly.pdbx_seq_one_letter_code
_entity_poly.pdbx_strand_id
1 'polypeptide(L)'
;MAEFRLSKKLIGRLRGITSGKTLDESQMHELLGMVYPTPDKGKNNRIRIMEAGAIAAYHQQTDFPVIPILLTDDAPQFKRLTYEQALCWAHDGRNYKKLHPVVPVHREKLEKFLGMYWEYYRKLPEFKKTPNSDEVTRLSAEFSSLFSTKTGYPALDDRITKTLAKKSGSLVSPVTVDYH
;
A
#
# COMPACT_ATOMS: atom_id res chain seq x y z
N MET A 1 -8.64 14.86 6.38
CA MET A 1 -8.93 14.59 7.81
C MET A 1 -10.17 13.70 8.07
N ALA A 2 -11.29 13.82 7.33
CA ALA A 2 -12.42 12.86 7.48
C ALA A 2 -11.99 11.41 7.23
N GLU A 3 -11.07 11.27 6.28
CA GLU A 3 -10.36 10.08 5.85
C GLU A 3 -9.38 9.45 6.87
N PHE A 4 -9.10 10.14 7.98
CA PHE A 4 -8.32 9.63 9.12
C PHE A 4 -9.24 9.20 10.28
N ARG A 5 -10.56 9.06 10.03
CA ARG A 5 -11.55 8.68 11.04
C ARG A 5 -11.53 9.63 12.26
N LEU A 6 -11.32 10.93 12.00
CA LEU A 6 -11.43 12.00 13.00
C LEU A 6 -12.80 12.67 12.90
N SER A 7 -13.38 13.08 14.03
CA SER A 7 -14.69 13.73 14.05
C SER A 7 -14.64 15.14 13.43
N LYS A 8 -15.71 15.56 12.75
CA LYS A 8 -15.81 16.91 12.15
C LYS A 8 -15.57 18.03 13.19
N LYS A 9 -16.08 17.85 14.42
CA LYS A 9 -15.88 18.79 15.54
C LYS A 9 -14.40 18.95 15.88
N LEU A 10 -13.66 17.84 15.97
CA LEU A 10 -12.22 17.86 16.25
C LEU A 10 -11.43 18.52 15.12
N ILE A 11 -11.77 18.20 13.87
CA ILE A 11 -11.16 18.80 12.68
C ILE A 11 -11.36 20.32 12.68
N GLY A 12 -12.58 20.79 12.97
CA GLY A 12 -12.88 22.22 13.07
C GLY A 12 -12.08 22.91 14.18
N ARG A 13 -11.98 22.29 15.36
CA ARG A 13 -11.16 22.80 16.46
C ARG A 13 -9.69 22.91 16.08
N LEU A 14 -9.12 21.87 15.48
CA LEU A 14 -7.71 21.88 15.03
C LEU A 14 -7.48 22.97 13.99
N ARG A 15 -8.34 23.06 12.97
CA ARG A 15 -8.26 24.10 11.93
C ARG A 15 -8.23 25.50 12.53
N GLY A 16 -9.06 25.80 13.53
CA GLY A 16 -9.07 27.10 14.19
C GLY A 16 -7.75 27.47 14.89
N ILE A 17 -6.98 26.47 15.36
CA ILE A 17 -5.74 26.70 16.12
C ILE A 17 -4.50 26.67 15.21
N THR A 18 -4.53 25.85 14.15
CA THR A 18 -3.39 25.59 13.25
C THR A 18 -3.45 26.36 11.93
N SER A 19 -4.53 27.07 11.62
CA SER A 19 -4.67 27.77 10.33
C SER A 19 -3.49 28.73 10.09
N GLY A 20 -2.81 28.58 8.95
CA GLY A 20 -1.69 29.43 8.55
C GLY A 20 -0.39 29.22 9.34
N LYS A 21 -0.30 28.15 10.14
CA LYS A 21 0.92 27.83 10.90
C LYS A 21 1.60 26.58 10.36
N THR A 22 2.92 26.65 10.22
CA THR A 22 3.78 25.47 10.12
C THR A 22 4.25 25.14 11.52
N LEU A 23 4.02 23.90 11.96
CA LEU A 23 4.41 23.43 13.28
C LEU A 23 5.42 22.31 13.11
N ASP A 24 6.50 22.36 13.89
CA ASP A 24 7.38 21.21 14.04
C ASP A 24 6.73 20.14 14.95
N GLU A 25 7.42 19.01 15.11
CA GLU A 25 6.93 17.89 15.91
C GLU A 25 6.70 18.27 17.38
N SER A 26 7.59 19.06 18.00
CA SER A 26 7.47 19.49 19.40
C SER A 26 6.26 20.40 19.59
N GLN A 27 6.13 21.41 18.73
CA GLN A 27 5.01 22.34 18.73
C GLN A 27 3.67 21.62 18.51
N MET A 28 3.66 20.60 17.66
CA MET A 28 2.49 19.77 17.43
C MET A 28 2.12 18.95 18.67
N HIS A 29 3.11 18.39 19.37
CA HIS A 29 2.90 17.68 20.63
C HIS A 29 2.34 18.58 21.73
N GLU A 30 2.87 19.79 21.88
CA GLU A 30 2.35 20.80 22.82
C GLU A 30 0.89 21.16 22.50
N LEU A 31 0.57 21.41 21.23
CA LEU A 31 -0.79 21.67 20.78
C LEU A 31 -1.73 20.50 21.09
N LEU A 32 -1.30 19.28 20.82
CA LEU A 32 -2.08 18.08 21.15
C LEU A 32 -2.25 17.91 22.67
N GLY A 33 -1.28 18.34 23.48
CA GLY A 33 -1.38 18.44 24.94
C GLY A 33 -2.53 19.36 25.37
N MET A 34 -2.64 20.55 24.76
CA MET A 34 -3.75 21.47 25.02
C MET A 34 -5.11 20.94 24.54
N VAL A 35 -5.13 20.20 23.43
CA VAL A 35 -6.37 19.59 22.90
C VAL A 35 -6.84 18.41 23.74
N TYR A 36 -5.89 17.63 24.28
CA TYR A 36 -6.11 16.44 25.11
C TYR A 36 -5.31 16.53 26.43
N PRO A 37 -5.79 17.29 27.42
CA PRO A 37 -5.04 17.53 28.67
C PRO A 37 -4.77 16.27 29.50
N THR A 38 -5.62 15.24 29.34
CA THR A 38 -5.40 13.93 29.97
C THR A 38 -4.55 13.04 29.04
N PRO A 39 -3.37 12.54 29.47
CA PRO A 39 -2.44 11.79 28.62
C PRO A 39 -3.06 10.57 27.93
N ASP A 40 -3.89 9.79 28.64
CA ASP A 40 -4.48 8.57 28.11
C ASP A 40 -5.69 8.82 27.18
N LYS A 41 -6.23 10.04 27.16
CA LYS A 41 -7.36 10.38 26.30
C LYS A 41 -6.86 10.73 24.90
N GLY A 42 -7.51 10.14 23.90
CA GLY A 42 -7.31 10.51 22.50
C GLY A 42 -6.03 9.94 21.88
N LYS A 43 -5.39 8.92 22.47
CA LYS A 43 -4.17 8.28 21.93
C LYS A 43 -4.24 8.01 20.42
N ASN A 44 -5.31 7.36 19.96
CA ASN A 44 -5.50 7.08 18.52
C ASN A 44 -5.67 8.36 17.69
N ASN A 45 -6.35 9.37 18.23
CA ASN A 45 -6.52 10.64 17.53
C ASN A 45 -5.19 11.39 17.43
N ARG A 46 -4.37 11.39 18.48
CA ARG A 46 -3.02 11.97 18.45
C ARG A 46 -2.20 11.37 17.31
N ILE A 47 -2.12 10.03 17.22
CA ILE A 47 -1.41 9.34 16.13
C ILE A 47 -1.95 9.77 14.76
N ARG A 48 -3.27 9.70 14.55
CA ARG A 48 -3.90 10.08 13.28
C ARG A 48 -3.69 11.55 12.90
N ILE A 49 -3.66 12.44 13.88
CA ILE A 49 -3.41 13.86 13.66
C ILE A 49 -1.94 14.08 13.28
N MET A 50 -1.00 13.43 13.98
CA MET A 50 0.43 13.49 13.65
C MET A 50 0.70 12.95 12.24
N GLU A 51 0.17 11.78 11.89
CA GLU A 51 0.28 11.19 10.55
C GLU A 51 -0.29 12.13 9.48
N ALA A 52 -1.49 12.67 9.69
CA ALA A 52 -2.10 13.60 8.74
C ALA A 52 -1.30 14.90 8.60
N GLY A 53 -0.72 15.40 9.69
CA GLY A 53 0.13 16.59 9.70
C GLY A 53 1.43 16.37 8.94
N ALA A 54 2.11 15.24 9.19
CA ALA A 54 3.35 14.88 8.52
C ALA A 54 3.15 14.72 7.00
N ILE A 55 2.08 14.02 6.57
CA ILE A 55 1.75 13.91 5.13
C ILE A 55 1.45 15.28 4.52
N ALA A 56 0.67 16.13 5.22
CA ALA A 56 0.36 17.47 4.73
C ALA A 56 1.59 18.38 4.62
N ALA A 57 2.55 18.24 5.55
CA ALA A 57 3.81 18.95 5.50
C ALA A 57 4.69 18.46 4.33
N TYR A 58 4.80 17.14 4.15
CA TYR A 58 5.50 16.55 3.01
C TYR A 58 4.92 16.97 1.64
N HIS A 59 3.59 17.14 1.54
CA HIS A 59 2.94 17.63 0.32
C HIS A 59 3.07 19.14 0.09
N GLN A 60 3.34 19.93 1.13
CA GLN A 60 3.45 21.40 1.05
C GLN A 60 4.88 21.91 0.95
N GLN A 61 5.87 21.14 1.42
CA GLN A 61 7.27 21.53 1.29
C GLN A 61 7.66 21.63 -0.20
N THR A 62 8.68 22.45 -0.47
CA THR A 62 9.13 22.76 -1.85
C THR A 62 10.63 22.47 -2.07
N ASP A 63 11.31 21.95 -1.06
CA ASP A 63 12.74 21.63 -1.13
C ASP A 63 13.00 20.49 -2.12
N PHE A 64 12.03 19.59 -2.28
CA PHE A 64 12.02 18.53 -3.28
C PHE A 64 10.59 18.23 -3.74
N PRO A 65 10.39 17.72 -4.97
CA PRO A 65 9.06 17.37 -5.45
C PRO A 65 8.46 16.21 -4.66
N VAL A 66 7.14 16.20 -4.54
CA VAL A 66 6.40 15.02 -4.07
C VAL A 66 6.66 13.87 -5.04
N ILE A 67 7.16 12.75 -4.53
CA ILE A 67 7.34 11.52 -5.30
C ILE A 67 5.99 11.12 -5.90
N PRO A 68 5.87 10.90 -7.23
CA PRO A 68 4.60 10.62 -7.87
C PRO A 68 4.14 9.16 -7.76
N ILE A 69 5.09 8.22 -7.73
CA ILE A 69 4.85 6.78 -7.59
C ILE A 69 5.80 6.21 -6.54
N LEU A 70 5.27 5.51 -5.54
CA LEU A 70 6.09 4.84 -4.51
C LEU A 70 5.83 3.33 -4.51
N LEU A 71 6.88 2.53 -4.68
CA LEU A 71 6.81 1.07 -4.52
C LEU A 71 6.87 0.67 -3.06
N THR A 72 5.90 -0.11 -2.59
CA THR A 72 5.77 -0.48 -1.17
C THR A 72 5.25 -1.90 -1.00
N ASP A 73 5.25 -2.39 0.23
CA ASP A 73 4.71 -3.69 0.64
C ASP A 73 3.21 -3.68 0.99
N ASP A 74 2.48 -2.61 0.62
CA ASP A 74 1.08 -2.35 1.00
C ASP A 74 0.86 -2.03 2.50
N ALA A 75 1.93 -1.65 3.22
CA ALA A 75 1.77 -1.29 4.63
C ALA A 75 0.96 0.02 4.80
N PRO A 76 0.09 0.13 5.83
CA PRO A 76 -0.84 1.25 5.98
C PRO A 76 -0.19 2.65 6.04
N GLN A 77 1.03 2.75 6.55
CA GLN A 77 1.74 4.02 6.71
C GLN A 77 2.10 4.70 5.38
N PHE A 78 2.14 3.96 4.27
CA PHE A 78 2.45 4.53 2.95
C PHE A 78 1.22 5.10 2.24
N LYS A 79 0.02 4.82 2.77
CA LYS A 79 -1.22 5.28 2.15
C LYS A 79 -1.25 6.80 2.14
N ARG A 80 -1.51 7.37 0.95
CA ARG A 80 -1.61 8.82 0.69
C ARG A 80 -0.30 9.59 0.77
N LEU A 81 0.82 8.90 0.99
CA LEU A 81 2.12 9.57 0.97
C LEU A 81 2.40 10.13 -0.44
N THR A 82 2.01 9.40 -1.48
CA THR A 82 2.22 9.72 -2.90
C THR A 82 0.89 9.74 -3.65
N TYR A 83 0.89 10.22 -4.90
CA TYR A 83 -0.29 10.17 -5.78
C TYR A 83 -0.66 8.73 -6.14
N GLU A 84 0.33 7.92 -6.49
CA GLU A 84 0.14 6.51 -6.82
C GLU A 84 1.03 5.60 -5.98
N GLN A 85 0.44 4.56 -5.41
CA GLN A 85 1.15 3.54 -4.66
C GLN A 85 1.28 2.28 -5.53
N ALA A 86 2.51 1.94 -5.90
CA ALA A 86 2.83 0.67 -6.52
C ALA A 86 3.08 -0.41 -5.47
N LEU A 87 2.72 -1.65 -5.79
CA LEU A 87 2.85 -2.77 -4.87
C LEU A 87 3.96 -3.72 -5.29
N CYS A 88 4.75 -4.14 -4.31
CA CYS A 88 5.94 -4.96 -4.55
C CYS A 88 5.59 -6.44 -4.73
N TRP A 89 5.89 -6.96 -5.92
CA TRP A 89 5.76 -8.37 -6.28
C TRP A 89 6.51 -9.32 -5.33
N ALA A 90 7.72 -8.96 -4.89
CA ALA A 90 8.46 -9.81 -3.96
C ALA A 90 7.75 -9.94 -2.58
N HIS A 91 7.12 -8.87 -2.11
CA HIS A 91 6.36 -8.88 -0.86
C HIS A 91 5.04 -9.64 -0.99
N ASP A 92 4.35 -9.50 -2.12
CA ASP A 92 3.16 -10.28 -2.42
C ASP A 92 3.51 -11.79 -2.52
N GLY A 93 4.55 -12.15 -3.28
CA GLY A 93 5.09 -13.50 -3.39
C GLY A 93 5.48 -14.13 -2.04
N ARG A 94 6.04 -13.33 -1.12
CA ARG A 94 6.36 -13.78 0.25
C ARG A 94 5.12 -14.23 1.02
N ASN A 95 3.96 -13.63 0.78
CA ASN A 95 2.72 -14.02 1.47
C ASN A 95 2.26 -15.44 1.10
N TYR A 96 2.54 -15.90 -0.12
CA TYR A 96 2.28 -17.28 -0.53
C TYR A 96 3.26 -18.25 0.14
N LYS A 97 4.55 -17.90 0.24
CA LYS A 97 5.56 -18.74 0.90
C LYS A 97 5.33 -18.96 2.40
N LYS A 98 4.52 -18.11 3.05
CA LYS A 98 4.08 -18.29 4.45
C LYS A 98 3.05 -19.41 4.61
N LEU A 99 2.45 -19.90 3.52
CA LEU A 99 1.59 -21.08 3.57
C LEU A 99 2.48 -22.31 3.77
N HIS A 100 2.31 -22.99 4.90
CA HIS A 100 3.03 -24.21 5.24
C HIS A 100 2.07 -25.41 5.30
N PRO A 101 1.52 -25.88 4.16
CA PRO A 101 0.60 -27.00 4.17
C PRO A 101 1.29 -28.29 4.60
N VAL A 102 0.67 -29.02 5.53
CA VAL A 102 1.11 -30.37 5.95
C VAL A 102 0.59 -31.46 5.03
N VAL A 103 -0.55 -31.23 4.39
CA VAL A 103 -1.18 -32.19 3.46
C VAL A 103 -0.46 -32.17 2.11
N PRO A 104 0.03 -33.31 1.58
CA PRO A 104 0.79 -33.37 0.33
C PRO A 104 0.08 -32.71 -0.87
N VAL A 105 -1.21 -32.99 -1.07
CA VAL A 105 -1.97 -32.39 -2.18
C VAL A 105 -2.06 -30.86 -2.10
N HIS A 106 -1.98 -30.26 -0.90
CA HIS A 106 -1.94 -28.80 -0.76
C HIS A 106 -0.54 -28.23 -1.03
N ARG A 107 0.54 -28.98 -0.78
CA ARG A 107 1.91 -28.59 -1.17
C ARG A 107 2.03 -28.52 -2.69
N GLU A 108 1.57 -29.56 -3.39
CA GLU A 108 1.58 -29.60 -4.86
C GLU A 108 0.79 -28.44 -5.47
N LYS A 109 -0.39 -28.13 -4.92
CA LYS A 109 -1.21 -26.98 -5.35
C LYS A 109 -0.47 -25.65 -5.15
N LEU A 110 0.19 -25.47 -4.00
CA LEU A 110 0.96 -24.26 -3.70
C LEU A 110 2.17 -24.12 -4.62
N GLU A 111 2.94 -25.18 -4.82
CA GLU A 111 4.11 -25.20 -5.71
C GLU A 111 3.73 -24.90 -7.15
N LYS A 112 2.66 -25.55 -7.65
CA LYS A 112 2.12 -25.28 -8.99
C LYS A 112 1.74 -23.81 -9.16
N PHE A 113 1.01 -23.24 -8.21
CA PHE A 113 0.61 -21.84 -8.28
C PHE A 113 1.82 -20.89 -8.22
N LEU A 114 2.79 -21.15 -7.33
CA LEU A 114 4.03 -20.36 -7.25
C LEU A 114 4.83 -20.40 -8.56
N GLY A 115 4.85 -21.54 -9.25
CA GLY A 115 5.43 -21.64 -10.59
C GLY A 115 4.78 -20.65 -11.56
N MET A 116 3.46 -20.71 -11.69
CA MET A 116 2.68 -19.81 -12.55
C MET A 116 2.86 -18.33 -12.17
N TYR A 117 2.91 -18.03 -10.87
CA TYR A 117 3.16 -16.69 -10.34
C TYR A 117 4.50 -16.13 -10.81
N TRP A 118 5.59 -16.90 -10.65
CA TRP A 118 6.92 -16.44 -11.03
C TRP A 118 7.14 -16.45 -12.55
N GLU A 119 6.42 -17.30 -13.29
CA GLU A 119 6.36 -17.22 -14.76
C GLU A 119 5.73 -15.92 -15.23
N TYR A 120 4.60 -15.51 -14.64
CA TYR A 120 4.00 -14.21 -14.92
C TYR A 120 4.96 -13.07 -14.57
N TYR A 121 5.54 -13.08 -13.36
CA TYR A 121 6.48 -12.04 -12.92
C TYR A 121 7.66 -11.87 -13.88
N ARG A 122 8.22 -12.97 -14.40
CA ARG A 122 9.35 -12.95 -15.35
C ARG A 122 9.05 -12.25 -16.69
N LYS A 123 7.77 -12.07 -17.04
CA LYS A 123 7.36 -11.32 -18.24
C LYS A 123 7.44 -9.80 -18.05
N LEU A 124 7.35 -9.32 -16.80
CA LEU A 124 7.24 -7.90 -16.48
C LEU A 124 8.52 -7.09 -16.81
N PRO A 125 9.75 -7.59 -16.59
CA PRO A 125 10.96 -6.87 -17.00
C PRO A 125 11.07 -6.63 -18.51
N GLU A 126 10.58 -7.55 -19.34
CA GLU A 126 10.59 -7.38 -20.79
C GLU A 126 9.58 -6.33 -21.23
N PHE A 127 8.38 -6.34 -20.63
CA PHE A 127 7.39 -5.28 -20.82
C PHE A 127 7.92 -3.89 -20.42
N LYS A 128 8.75 -3.78 -19.37
CA LYS A 128 9.40 -2.51 -18.95
C LYS A 128 10.25 -1.91 -20.08
N LYS A 129 10.92 -2.74 -20.89
CA LYS A 129 11.82 -2.27 -21.96
C LYS A 129 11.04 -1.66 -23.13
N THR A 130 9.91 -2.26 -23.50
CA THR A 130 9.12 -1.87 -24.67
C THR A 130 7.62 -1.88 -24.36
N PRO A 131 7.15 -0.94 -23.53
CA PRO A 131 5.74 -0.87 -23.17
C PRO A 131 4.90 -0.52 -24.40
N ASN A 132 3.89 -1.34 -24.70
CA ASN A 132 2.91 -1.07 -25.73
C ASN A 132 1.50 -1.49 -25.28
N SER A 133 0.48 -0.92 -25.92
CA SER A 133 -0.93 -1.12 -25.53
C SER A 133 -1.39 -2.57 -25.59
N ASP A 134 -0.88 -3.33 -26.54
CA ASP A 134 -1.29 -4.71 -26.78
C ASP A 134 -0.73 -5.61 -25.68
N GLU A 135 0.53 -5.42 -25.31
CA GLU A 135 1.17 -6.10 -24.18
C GLU A 135 0.55 -5.72 -22.83
N VAL A 136 0.15 -4.46 -22.61
CA VAL A 136 -0.62 -4.06 -21.42
C VAL A 136 -1.92 -4.86 -21.33
N THR A 137 -2.65 -4.94 -22.45
CA THR A 137 -3.93 -5.65 -22.52
C THR A 137 -3.73 -7.15 -22.27
N ARG A 138 -2.72 -7.74 -22.93
CA ARG A 138 -2.35 -9.15 -22.79
C ARG A 138 -1.95 -9.50 -21.35
N LEU A 139 -1.05 -8.73 -20.73
CA LEU A 139 -0.60 -8.96 -19.36
C LEU A 139 -1.73 -8.71 -18.34
N SER A 140 -2.58 -7.71 -18.56
CA SER A 140 -3.75 -7.46 -17.70
C SER A 140 -4.76 -8.60 -17.76
N ALA A 141 -4.99 -9.20 -18.94
CA ALA A 141 -5.84 -10.38 -19.09
C ALA A 141 -5.19 -11.62 -18.45
N GLU A 142 -3.89 -11.83 -18.67
CA GLU A 142 -3.14 -12.92 -18.07
C GLU A 142 -3.13 -12.85 -16.53
N PHE A 143 -2.95 -11.65 -15.96
CA PHE A 143 -3.08 -11.39 -14.53
C PHE A 143 -4.46 -11.82 -14.03
N SER A 144 -5.53 -11.35 -14.68
CA SER A 144 -6.90 -11.70 -14.29
C SER A 144 -7.15 -13.19 -14.35
N SER A 145 -6.64 -13.87 -15.36
CA SER A 145 -6.75 -15.33 -15.48
C SER A 145 -6.02 -16.05 -14.34
N LEU A 146 -4.74 -15.71 -14.12
CA LEU A 146 -3.90 -16.30 -13.09
C LEU A 146 -4.52 -16.14 -11.69
N PHE A 147 -4.90 -14.90 -11.33
CA PHE A 147 -5.43 -14.61 -10.00
C PHE A 147 -6.94 -14.88 -9.86
N SER A 148 -7.58 -15.47 -10.86
CA SER A 148 -8.92 -16.06 -10.74
C SER A 148 -8.88 -17.58 -10.46
N THR A 149 -7.69 -18.17 -10.42
CA THR A 149 -7.49 -19.61 -10.18
C THR A 149 -8.15 -20.03 -8.86
N LYS A 150 -8.91 -21.14 -8.91
CA LYS A 150 -9.45 -21.83 -7.74
C LYS A 150 -8.73 -23.16 -7.59
N THR A 151 -7.98 -23.30 -6.50
CA THR A 151 -7.14 -24.47 -6.23
C THR A 151 -7.85 -25.49 -5.36
N GLY A 152 -8.92 -25.09 -4.65
CA GLY A 152 -9.55 -25.93 -3.63
C GLY A 152 -8.67 -26.11 -2.39
N TYR A 153 -7.65 -25.27 -2.24
CA TYR A 153 -6.91 -25.09 -1.00
C TYR A 153 -7.30 -23.71 -0.44
N PRO A 154 -8.20 -23.63 0.56
CA PRO A 154 -8.83 -22.37 0.97
C PRO A 154 -7.85 -21.26 1.34
N ALA A 155 -6.74 -21.59 2.01
CA ALA A 155 -5.74 -20.58 2.40
C ALA A 155 -4.98 -20.00 1.20
N LEU A 156 -4.75 -20.81 0.16
CA LEU A 156 -4.17 -20.33 -1.10
C LEU A 156 -5.19 -19.51 -1.89
N ASP A 157 -6.43 -19.97 -1.98
CA ASP A 157 -7.50 -19.26 -2.69
C ASP A 157 -7.79 -17.87 -2.07
N ASP A 158 -7.69 -17.74 -0.73
CA ASP A 158 -7.74 -16.46 -0.04
C ASP A 158 -6.60 -15.52 -0.46
N ARG A 159 -5.36 -16.03 -0.56
CA ARG A 159 -4.20 -15.22 -0.98
C ARG A 159 -4.35 -14.76 -2.43
N ILE A 160 -4.75 -15.67 -3.31
CA ILE A 160 -5.03 -15.38 -4.72
C ILE A 160 -6.05 -14.26 -4.85
N THR A 161 -7.16 -14.35 -4.10
CA THR A 161 -8.22 -13.35 -4.12
C THR A 161 -7.74 -11.99 -3.63
N LYS A 162 -6.88 -11.95 -2.60
CA LYS A 162 -6.26 -10.70 -2.10
C LYS A 162 -5.34 -10.05 -3.12
N THR A 163 -4.57 -10.84 -3.88
CA THR A 163 -3.74 -10.30 -4.97
C THR A 163 -4.61 -9.84 -6.14
N LEU A 164 -5.68 -10.56 -6.50
CA LEU A 164 -6.63 -10.12 -7.52
C LEU A 164 -7.26 -8.76 -7.19
N ALA A 165 -7.67 -8.56 -5.93
CA ALA A 165 -8.26 -7.29 -5.47
C ALA A 165 -7.32 -6.09 -5.61
N LYS A 166 -6.01 -6.34 -5.77
CA LYS A 166 -4.98 -5.33 -5.97
C LYS A 166 -4.71 -5.01 -7.45
N LYS A 167 -5.47 -5.59 -8.39
CA LYS A 167 -5.33 -5.33 -9.83
C LYS A 167 -5.39 -3.83 -10.17
N SER A 168 -6.31 -3.11 -9.55
CA SER A 168 -6.47 -1.66 -9.71
C SER A 168 -5.40 -0.84 -8.99
N GLY A 169 -4.68 -1.44 -8.03
CA GLY A 169 -3.63 -0.81 -7.23
C GLY A 169 -2.22 -1.06 -7.77
N SER A 170 -2.04 -0.99 -9.09
CA SER A 170 -0.70 -0.92 -9.72
C SER A 170 0.16 -2.19 -9.69
N LEU A 171 -0.41 -3.38 -9.47
CA LEU A 171 0.33 -4.63 -9.74
C LEU A 171 0.54 -4.90 -11.24
N VAL A 172 -0.21 -4.25 -12.13
CA VAL A 172 -0.12 -4.49 -13.59
C VAL A 172 1.07 -3.76 -14.25
N SER A 173 1.79 -2.91 -13.51
CA SER A 173 2.95 -2.18 -14.03
C SER A 173 4.24 -2.64 -13.34
N PRO A 174 5.37 -2.87 -14.07
CA PRO A 174 6.66 -3.17 -13.50
C PRO A 174 7.25 -1.93 -12.82
N VAL A 175 6.77 -1.62 -11.62
CA VAL A 175 7.52 -0.76 -10.71
C VAL A 175 8.41 -1.70 -9.89
N THR A 176 9.58 -2.03 -10.43
CA THR A 176 10.66 -2.64 -9.65
C THR A 176 11.66 -1.57 -9.29
N VAL A 177 11.99 -1.47 -8.00
CA VAL A 177 13.14 -0.71 -7.51
C VAL A 177 14.38 -1.36 -8.10
N ASP A 178 15.08 -0.63 -8.97
CA ASP A 178 16.43 -1.00 -9.39
C ASP A 178 17.33 -0.87 -8.15
N TYR A 179 17.77 -1.99 -7.59
CA TYR A 179 18.85 -1.99 -6.61
C TYR A 179 20.15 -1.83 -7.41
N HIS A 180 20.70 -0.61 -7.42
CA HIS A 180 22.11 -0.36 -7.73
C HIS A 180 22.87 -0.19 -6.42
#